data_AF-A0A966KHR8-F1
#
_entry.id   AF-A0A966KHR8-F1
#
_cell.length_a   1.000
_cell.length_b   1.000
_cell.length_c   1.000
_cell.angle_alpha   90.00
_cell.angle_beta   90.00
_cell.angle_gamma   90.00
#
_symmetry.space_group_name_H-M   'P 1'
#
loop_
_entity.id
_entity.type
_entity.pdbx_description
1 polymer ?
#
loop_
_entity_poly.entity_id
_entity_poly.type
_entity_poly.pdbx_seq_one_letter_code
_entity_poly.pdbx_strand_id
1 'polypeptide(L)'
;DQLAPILHEAFHVAKSGRPGPVLVDIPKDVQFASGVYISNKKAPTSQYRPKLKGDIEQITKLVEAIEQSEKPIFYTGGGVINSGTGASQLLRELVKGTNFPITSTLMGLGCYPASGSNWLGMLGMHGLYEANMAMHDCDLMINIGARFDDRITGRIDAFSPSSKKAHIDIDPSSINKVIHVDIPIIGDIAHVLDDVLNMWKARGRKTNSAAIDKWWGQIDEWRSVKCLDYKNSKKTIKPQFALERLEELTRSRSDRFICTEVGQHQMWAAQFLGFEEPNQWMTSGGLGTMGYGFPAANGVQVAHPESLVIDIAGDASILMNIQELSTAVQYRLNTKIFI
;
A
#
# COMPACT_ATOMS: atom_id res chain seq x y z
N ASP A 1 -15.61 33.01 -15.45
CA ASP A 1 -14.76 33.54 -14.35
C ASP A 1 -14.47 32.55 -13.21
N GLN A 2 -15.43 31.71 -12.77
CA GLN A 2 -15.20 30.76 -11.65
C GLN A 2 -14.53 29.43 -12.04
N LEU A 3 -14.42 29.10 -13.33
CA LEU A 3 -13.92 27.79 -13.77
C LEU A 3 -12.46 27.54 -13.34
N ALA A 4 -11.56 28.51 -13.52
CA ALA A 4 -10.16 28.38 -13.14
C ALA A 4 -9.95 28.11 -11.63
N PRO A 5 -10.54 28.90 -10.69
CA PRO A 5 -10.40 28.62 -9.26
C PRO A 5 -11.01 27.28 -8.84
N ILE A 6 -12.15 26.87 -9.41
CA ILE A 6 -12.77 25.56 -9.13
C ILE A 6 -11.84 24.41 -9.56
N LEU A 7 -11.22 24.52 -10.74
CA LEU A 7 -10.25 23.51 -11.19
C LEU A 7 -9.03 23.46 -10.25
N HIS A 8 -8.50 24.61 -9.83
CA HIS A 8 -7.39 24.64 -8.87
C HIS A 8 -7.75 23.99 -7.53
N GLU A 9 -8.96 24.24 -7.02
CA GLU A 9 -9.45 23.60 -5.81
C GLU A 9 -9.65 22.09 -6.00
N ALA A 10 -10.21 21.66 -7.13
CA ALA A 10 -10.40 20.24 -7.42
C ALA A 10 -9.08 19.46 -7.41
N PHE A 11 -8.02 20.01 -8.02
CA PHE A 11 -6.68 19.40 -7.96
C PHE A 11 -6.09 19.43 -6.55
N HIS A 12 -6.33 20.49 -5.77
CA HIS A 12 -5.88 20.58 -4.38
C HIS A 12 -6.54 19.51 -3.51
N VAL A 13 -7.86 19.37 -3.59
CA VAL A 13 -8.64 18.38 -2.83
C VAL A 13 -8.29 16.95 -3.26
N ALA A 14 -8.14 16.68 -4.56
CA ALA A 14 -7.83 15.35 -5.05
C ALA A 14 -6.46 14.82 -4.59
N LYS A 15 -5.49 15.73 -4.38
CA LYS A 15 -4.09 15.38 -4.05
C LYS A 15 -3.72 15.55 -2.58
N SER A 16 -4.42 16.42 -1.84
CA SER A 16 -4.07 16.71 -0.45
C SER A 16 -4.71 15.71 0.51
N GLY A 17 -4.05 15.47 1.64
CA GLY A 17 -4.62 14.71 2.74
C GLY A 17 -4.75 13.24 2.35
N ARG A 18 -5.97 12.70 2.40
CA ARG A 18 -6.26 11.37 1.84
C ARG A 18 -6.71 11.54 0.39
N PRO A 19 -5.90 11.14 -0.62
CA PRO A 19 -6.25 11.35 -2.01
C PRO A 19 -7.57 10.66 -2.41
N GLY A 20 -8.29 11.27 -3.34
CA GLY A 20 -9.59 10.77 -3.80
C GLY A 20 -10.11 11.47 -5.05
N PRO A 21 -11.15 10.91 -5.70
CA PRO A 21 -11.73 11.49 -6.91
C PRO A 21 -12.49 12.80 -6.60
N VAL A 22 -12.37 13.77 -7.50
CA VAL A 22 -13.18 15.00 -7.51
C VAL A 22 -13.83 15.13 -8.89
N LEU A 23 -15.14 15.34 -8.92
CA LEU A 23 -15.90 15.56 -10.14
C LEU A 23 -16.17 17.06 -10.31
N VAL A 24 -15.89 17.59 -11.50
CA VAL A 24 -16.19 18.97 -11.88
C VAL A 24 -17.16 18.92 -13.06
N ASP A 25 -18.39 19.38 -12.85
CA ASP A 25 -19.38 19.50 -13.92
C ASP A 25 -19.27 20.88 -14.58
N ILE A 26 -19.26 20.92 -15.92
CA ILE A 26 -19.04 22.14 -16.69
C ILE A 26 -20.18 22.29 -17.70
N PRO A 27 -21.15 23.19 -17.43
CA PRO A 27 -22.25 23.46 -18.35
C PRO A 27 -21.76 23.88 -19.74
N LYS A 28 -22.51 23.49 -20.78
CA LYS A 28 -22.13 23.73 -22.18
C LYS A 28 -21.94 25.22 -22.50
N ASP A 29 -22.83 26.07 -22.02
CA ASP A 29 -22.74 27.52 -22.16
C ASP A 29 -21.47 28.09 -21.52
N VAL A 30 -21.05 27.57 -20.37
CA VAL A 30 -19.79 27.92 -19.70
C VAL A 30 -18.58 27.51 -20.54
N GLN A 31 -18.63 26.38 -21.25
CA GLN A 31 -17.53 25.92 -22.12
C GLN A 31 -17.30 26.85 -23.32
N PHE A 32 -18.38 27.46 -23.85
CA PHE A 32 -18.29 28.39 -24.98
C PHE A 32 -18.08 29.85 -24.57
N ALA A 33 -18.29 30.17 -23.29
CA ALA A 33 -18.13 31.53 -22.79
C ALA A 33 -16.65 31.95 -22.82
N SER A 34 -16.42 33.21 -23.21
CA SER A 34 -15.11 33.84 -23.01
C SER A 34 -14.95 34.27 -21.56
N GLY A 35 -13.73 34.19 -21.03
CA GLY A 35 -13.42 34.61 -19.66
C GLY A 35 -11.94 34.87 -19.48
N VAL A 36 -11.59 35.55 -18.38
CA VAL A 36 -10.19 35.81 -18.04
C VAL A 36 -9.64 34.62 -17.27
N TYR A 37 -8.54 34.03 -17.77
CA TYR A 37 -7.83 33.00 -17.03
C TYR A 37 -7.09 33.61 -15.83
N ILE A 38 -7.38 33.08 -14.64
CA ILE A 38 -6.68 33.44 -13.41
C ILE A 38 -5.70 32.32 -13.10
N SER A 39 -4.41 32.60 -13.25
CA SER A 39 -3.36 31.66 -12.86
C SER A 39 -3.35 31.43 -11.34
N ASN A 40 -2.90 30.24 -10.92
CA ASN A 40 -2.79 29.82 -9.52
C ASN A 40 -1.82 30.66 -8.64
N LYS A 41 -1.35 31.84 -9.08
CA LYS A 41 -0.41 32.69 -8.33
C LYS A 41 -1.02 33.27 -7.05
N LYS A 42 -2.34 33.30 -6.93
CA LYS A 42 -3.04 33.48 -5.66
C LYS A 42 -3.61 32.13 -5.27
N ALA A 43 -2.95 31.43 -4.35
CA ALA A 43 -3.50 30.21 -3.77
C ALA A 43 -4.94 30.51 -3.33
N PRO A 44 -5.98 29.83 -3.86
CA PRO A 44 -7.23 29.75 -3.14
C PRO A 44 -6.87 29.14 -1.79
N THR A 45 -7.21 29.83 -0.71
CA THR A 45 -7.19 29.23 0.61
C THR A 45 -8.29 28.19 0.65
N SER A 46 -8.06 27.01 0.06
CA SER A 46 -8.97 25.89 0.27
C SER A 46 -9.14 25.72 1.77
N GLN A 47 -10.39 25.56 2.20
CA GLN A 47 -10.71 25.28 3.60
C GLN A 47 -10.15 23.92 4.02
N TYR A 48 -9.91 23.03 3.05
CA TYR A 48 -9.31 21.73 3.27
C TYR A 48 -7.79 21.84 3.45
N ARG A 49 -7.35 21.73 4.71
CA ARG A 49 -5.94 21.76 5.11
C ARG A 49 -5.64 20.57 6.03
N PRO A 50 -5.23 19.43 5.48
CA PRO A 50 -4.91 18.24 6.27
C PRO A 50 -3.72 18.52 7.20
N LYS A 51 -3.74 17.91 8.39
CA LYS A 51 -2.65 18.02 9.37
C LYS A 51 -1.48 17.16 8.90
N LEU A 52 -0.33 17.76 8.61
CA LEU A 52 0.84 17.03 8.10
C LEU A 52 1.75 16.53 9.23
N LYS A 53 1.99 17.33 10.27
CA LYS A 53 2.87 16.92 11.39
C LYS A 53 2.09 16.15 12.45
N GLY A 54 2.71 15.09 12.96
CA GLY A 54 2.19 14.33 14.09
C GLY A 54 2.21 15.11 15.41
N ASP A 55 1.50 14.59 16.41
CA ASP A 55 1.61 15.08 17.77
C ASP A 55 2.89 14.55 18.44
N ILE A 56 3.69 15.43 19.02
CA ILE A 56 5.02 15.07 19.55
C ILE A 56 4.97 14.15 20.77
N GLU A 57 3.93 14.28 21.60
CA GLU A 57 3.75 13.41 22.77
C GLU A 57 3.39 11.99 22.32
N GLN A 58 2.53 11.85 21.31
CA GLN A 58 2.19 10.55 20.73
C GLN A 58 3.39 9.92 20.01
N ILE A 59 4.20 10.72 19.31
CA ILE A 59 5.46 10.25 18.71
C ILE A 59 6.42 9.75 19.79
N THR A 60 6.54 10.46 20.92
CA THR A 60 7.38 10.03 22.04
C THR A 60 6.89 8.70 22.61
N LYS A 61 5.57 8.53 22.82
CA LYS A 61 4.98 7.27 23.27
C LYS A 61 5.24 6.11 22.31
N LEU A 62 5.23 6.37 20.99
CA LEU A 62 5.56 5.36 19.98
C LEU A 62 7.03 4.98 20.07
N VAL A 63 7.94 5.94 20.17
CA VAL A 63 9.38 5.68 20.29
C VAL A 63 9.68 4.88 21.58
N GLU A 64 9.06 5.22 22.70
CA GLU A 64 9.18 4.46 23.95
C GLU A 64 8.65 3.03 23.82
N ALA A 65 7.54 2.83 23.10
CA ALA A 65 7.01 1.50 22.83
C ALA A 65 7.98 0.67 21.97
N ILE A 66 8.57 1.28 20.92
CA ILE A 66 9.60 0.65 20.07
C ILE A 66 10.82 0.24 20.90
N GLU A 67 11.24 1.07 21.87
CA GLU A 67 12.40 0.77 22.71
C GLU A 67 12.17 -0.45 23.64
N GLN A 68 10.92 -0.68 24.06
CA GLN A 68 10.57 -1.63 25.12
C GLN A 68 9.94 -2.94 24.62
N SER A 69 9.35 -2.95 23.43
CA SER A 69 8.63 -4.11 22.87
C SER A 69 9.51 -5.35 22.71
N GLU A 70 8.94 -6.52 22.95
CA GLU A 70 9.57 -7.83 22.80
C GLU A 70 9.15 -8.53 21.50
N LYS A 71 7.91 -8.31 21.04
CA LYS A 71 7.33 -8.92 19.83
C LYS A 71 6.68 -7.86 18.92
N PRO A 72 7.43 -6.84 18.45
CA PRO A 72 6.86 -5.79 17.63
C PRO A 72 6.60 -6.25 16.19
N ILE A 73 5.69 -5.55 15.50
CA ILE A 73 5.47 -5.69 14.06
C ILE A 73 5.06 -4.37 13.40
N PHE A 74 5.63 -4.08 12.23
CA PHE A 74 5.15 -3.03 11.34
C PHE A 74 4.02 -3.56 10.45
N TYR A 75 2.89 -2.87 10.46
CA TYR A 75 1.72 -3.14 9.63
C TYR A 75 1.49 -1.98 8.66
N THR A 76 1.79 -2.17 7.38
CA THR A 76 1.82 -1.07 6.41
C THR A 76 0.68 -1.14 5.38
N GLY A 77 0.18 0.03 4.99
CA GLY A 77 -0.90 0.16 4.01
C GLY A 77 -0.59 1.13 2.86
N GLY A 78 -1.59 1.32 2.00
CA GLY A 78 -1.47 2.23 0.85
C GLY A 78 -1.22 3.69 1.22
N GLY A 79 -1.45 4.09 2.47
CA GLY A 79 -1.07 5.41 2.96
C GLY A 79 0.43 5.68 2.83
N VAL A 80 1.29 4.67 3.03
CA VAL A 80 2.75 4.83 2.87
C VAL A 80 3.09 5.21 1.43
N ILE A 81 2.47 4.52 0.46
CA ILE A 81 2.66 4.80 -0.97
C ILE A 81 2.17 6.21 -1.31
N ASN A 82 0.99 6.59 -0.83
CA ASN A 82 0.36 7.89 -1.10
C ASN A 82 1.12 9.07 -0.48
N SER A 83 1.82 8.85 0.63
CA SER A 83 2.70 9.85 1.26
C SER A 83 4.00 10.08 0.46
N GLY A 84 4.27 9.21 -0.53
CA GLY A 84 5.35 9.34 -1.50
C GLY A 84 6.56 8.46 -1.21
N THR A 85 7.51 8.43 -2.15
CA THR A 85 8.71 7.56 -2.06
C THR A 85 9.59 7.86 -0.84
N GLY A 86 9.60 9.09 -0.34
CA GLY A 86 10.28 9.46 0.89
C GLY A 86 9.75 8.72 2.13
N ALA A 87 8.44 8.48 2.20
CA ALA A 87 7.85 7.69 3.28
C ALA A 87 8.37 6.24 3.26
N SER A 88 8.43 5.62 2.08
CA SER A 88 9.00 4.28 1.92
C SER A 88 10.48 4.23 2.32
N GLN A 89 11.27 5.26 2.01
CA GLN A 89 12.69 5.33 2.41
C GLN A 89 12.84 5.42 3.93
N LEU A 90 12.08 6.30 4.58
CA LEU A 90 12.09 6.44 6.04
C LEU A 90 11.62 5.16 6.74
N LEU A 91 10.57 4.52 6.22
CA LEU A 91 10.09 3.22 6.69
C LEU A 91 11.20 2.16 6.61
N ARG A 92 11.86 2.04 5.45
CA ARG A 92 12.96 1.09 5.26
C ARG A 92 14.12 1.34 6.22
N GLU A 93 14.46 2.61 6.47
CA GLU A 93 15.51 2.96 7.44
C GLU A 93 15.11 2.59 8.88
N LEU A 94 13.87 2.87 9.27
CA LEU A 94 13.36 2.50 10.60
C LEU A 94 13.30 0.98 10.78
N VAL A 95 12.79 0.24 9.80
CA VAL A 95 12.76 -1.24 9.80
C VAL A 95 14.17 -1.81 9.92
N LYS A 96 15.12 -1.32 9.10
CA LYS A 96 16.52 -1.76 9.14
C LYS A 96 17.17 -1.47 10.50
N GLY A 97 16.90 -0.30 11.08
CA GLY A 97 17.47 0.10 12.36
C GLY A 97 16.92 -0.71 13.54
N THR A 98 15.63 -1.04 13.51
CA THR A 98 14.94 -1.74 14.59
C THR A 98 15.03 -3.26 14.49
N ASN A 99 15.26 -3.78 13.29
CA ASN A 99 15.16 -5.20 12.96
C ASN A 99 13.78 -5.81 13.23
N PHE A 100 12.72 -5.01 13.26
CA PHE A 100 11.36 -5.55 13.47
C PHE A 100 10.84 -6.20 12.18
N PRO A 101 9.98 -7.22 12.29
CA PRO A 101 9.26 -7.75 11.13
C PRO A 101 8.29 -6.71 10.55
N ILE A 102 8.05 -6.80 9.24
CA ILE A 102 7.12 -5.94 8.52
C ILE A 102 6.22 -6.76 7.60
N THR A 103 4.93 -6.42 7.58
CA THR A 103 3.92 -6.96 6.68
C THR A 103 3.08 -5.83 6.09
N SER A 104 2.53 -6.01 4.89
CA SER A 104 1.62 -5.03 4.27
C SER A 104 0.26 -5.60 3.93
N THR A 105 -0.74 -4.71 3.92
CA THR A 105 -1.99 -4.95 3.18
C THR A 105 -1.72 -5.14 1.68
N LEU A 106 -2.71 -5.64 0.96
CA LEU A 106 -2.76 -5.65 -0.50
C LEU A 106 -2.41 -4.30 -1.14
N MET A 107 -2.86 -3.20 -0.53
CA MET A 107 -2.64 -1.84 -1.05
C MET A 107 -1.27 -1.26 -0.66
N GLY A 108 -0.52 -1.93 0.22
CA GLY A 108 0.82 -1.51 0.65
C GLY A 108 1.95 -2.32 0.02
N LEU A 109 1.66 -3.22 -0.93
CA LEU A 109 2.71 -3.98 -1.62
C LEU A 109 3.67 -3.02 -2.36
N GLY A 110 4.98 -3.21 -2.12
CA GLY A 110 6.05 -2.35 -2.65
C GLY A 110 6.47 -1.20 -1.72
N CYS A 111 5.74 -0.89 -0.63
CA CYS A 111 6.21 0.12 0.33
C CYS A 111 7.51 -0.34 1.04
N TYR A 112 7.65 -1.64 1.26
CA TYR A 112 8.87 -2.32 1.68
C TYR A 112 9.25 -3.36 0.61
N PRO A 113 10.54 -3.53 0.28
CA PRO A 113 10.96 -4.46 -0.77
C PRO A 113 10.65 -5.90 -0.39
N ALA A 114 10.05 -6.66 -1.30
CA ALA A 114 9.75 -8.07 -1.09
C ALA A 114 11.01 -8.93 -0.88
N SER A 115 12.16 -8.50 -1.41
CA SER A 115 13.47 -9.12 -1.18
C SER A 115 14.07 -8.85 0.22
N GLY A 116 13.49 -7.94 1.01
CA GLY A 116 14.05 -7.52 2.29
C GLY A 116 13.93 -8.58 3.38
N SER A 117 14.97 -8.72 4.21
CA SER A 117 15.06 -9.73 5.28
C SER A 117 13.92 -9.67 6.30
N ASN A 118 13.38 -8.47 6.55
CA ASN A 118 12.32 -8.24 7.54
C ASN A 118 10.91 -8.48 6.99
N TRP A 119 10.77 -8.78 5.69
CA TRP A 119 9.49 -8.94 5.02
C TRP A 119 8.80 -10.26 5.39
N LEU A 120 7.53 -10.16 5.83
CA LEU A 120 6.67 -11.32 6.13
C LEU A 120 5.66 -11.64 5.02
N GLY A 121 5.61 -10.84 3.95
CA GLY A 121 4.56 -10.96 2.94
C GLY A 121 3.28 -10.22 3.30
N MET A 122 2.25 -10.43 2.47
CA MET A 122 0.91 -9.88 2.68
C MET A 122 0.21 -10.58 3.83
N LEU A 123 -0.49 -9.83 4.69
CA LEU A 123 -1.40 -10.37 5.73
C LEU A 123 -2.88 -10.36 5.28
N GLY A 124 -3.73 -10.99 6.09
CA GLY A 124 -5.19 -10.98 5.96
C GLY A 124 -5.77 -12.31 5.50
N MET A 125 -7.01 -12.27 4.98
CA MET A 125 -7.79 -13.44 4.58
C MET A 125 -7.07 -14.37 3.59
N HIS A 126 -6.27 -13.81 2.69
CA HIS A 126 -5.40 -14.55 1.75
C HIS A 126 -3.91 -14.25 1.99
N GLY A 127 -3.57 -13.79 3.19
CA GLY A 127 -2.20 -13.50 3.58
C GLY A 127 -1.40 -14.76 3.92
N LEU A 128 -0.11 -14.57 4.14
CA LEU A 128 0.81 -15.60 4.58
C LEU A 128 0.54 -15.96 6.05
N TYR A 129 0.76 -17.23 6.38
CA TYR A 129 0.52 -17.76 7.71
C TYR A 129 1.38 -17.06 8.76
N GLU A 130 2.68 -16.90 8.49
CA GLU A 130 3.63 -16.21 9.35
C GLU A 130 3.27 -14.73 9.57
N ALA A 131 2.73 -14.03 8.56
CA ALA A 131 2.30 -12.64 8.69
C ALA A 131 1.08 -12.53 9.61
N ASN A 132 0.10 -13.42 9.45
CA ASN A 132 -1.09 -13.46 10.29
C ASN A 132 -0.79 -13.86 11.73
N MET A 133 0.07 -14.85 11.95
CA MET A 133 0.49 -15.27 13.28
C MET A 133 1.32 -14.19 13.98
N ALA A 134 2.23 -13.53 13.27
CA ALA A 134 2.99 -12.42 13.83
C ALA A 134 2.10 -11.24 14.22
N MET A 135 1.07 -10.93 13.41
CA MET A 135 0.08 -9.90 13.75
C MET A 135 -0.78 -10.28 14.97
N HIS A 136 -1.15 -11.55 15.09
CA HIS A 136 -1.94 -12.05 16.23
C HIS A 136 -1.13 -12.00 17.55
N ASP A 137 0.11 -12.51 17.53
CA ASP A 137 0.92 -12.73 18.74
C ASP A 137 1.87 -11.57 19.10
N CYS A 138 1.84 -10.46 18.34
CA CYS A 138 2.65 -9.28 18.64
C CYS A 138 2.22 -8.61 19.96
N ASP A 139 3.18 -7.94 20.61
CA ASP A 139 2.94 -7.08 21.78
C ASP A 139 2.89 -5.59 21.43
N LEU A 140 3.41 -5.21 20.26
CA LEU A 140 3.34 -3.88 19.69
C LEU A 140 3.02 -3.98 18.20
N MET A 141 1.86 -3.45 17.80
CA MET A 141 1.50 -3.28 16.40
C MET A 141 1.63 -1.82 15.99
N ILE A 142 2.45 -1.55 14.98
CA ILE A 142 2.65 -0.22 14.43
C ILE A 142 1.95 -0.15 13.07
N ASN A 143 0.68 0.28 13.08
CA ASN A 143 -0.09 0.50 11.86
C ASN A 143 0.32 1.83 11.21
N ILE A 144 0.82 1.76 9.98
CA ILE A 144 1.27 2.90 9.19
C ILE A 144 0.46 2.96 7.90
N GLY A 145 -0.51 3.87 7.84
CA GLY A 145 -1.29 4.14 6.63
C GLY A 145 -2.21 3.01 6.19
N ALA A 146 -2.69 2.16 7.11
CA ALA A 146 -3.68 1.14 6.82
C ALA A 146 -4.97 1.36 7.64
N ARG A 147 -6.12 1.04 7.04
CA ARG A 147 -7.45 1.41 7.58
C ARG A 147 -8.15 0.31 8.41
N PHE A 148 -7.43 -0.72 8.84
CA PHE A 148 -8.00 -1.89 9.55
C PHE A 148 -9.23 -2.50 8.87
N ASP A 149 -9.14 -2.74 7.56
CA ASP A 149 -10.21 -3.36 6.76
C ASP A 149 -10.59 -4.76 7.24
N ASP A 150 -11.84 -5.18 7.03
CA ASP A 150 -12.37 -6.49 7.45
C ASP A 150 -11.69 -7.67 6.75
N ARG A 151 -11.16 -7.49 5.53
CA ARG A 151 -10.33 -8.49 4.85
C ARG A 151 -9.00 -8.75 5.53
N ILE A 152 -8.58 -7.85 6.41
CA ILE A 152 -7.39 -7.99 7.24
C ILE A 152 -7.76 -8.43 8.65
N THR A 153 -8.68 -7.72 9.29
CA THR A 153 -8.97 -7.91 10.72
C THR A 153 -9.77 -9.17 11.02
N GLY A 154 -10.65 -9.58 10.10
CA GLY A 154 -11.55 -10.71 10.32
C GLY A 154 -12.42 -10.49 11.57
N ARG A 155 -12.16 -11.26 12.63
CA ARG A 155 -12.83 -11.07 13.92
C ARG A 155 -12.07 -10.05 14.77
N ILE A 156 -12.68 -8.89 14.94
CA ILE A 156 -12.08 -7.71 15.61
C ILE A 156 -11.64 -8.02 17.05
N ASP A 157 -12.44 -8.77 17.81
CA ASP A 157 -12.15 -9.15 19.20
C ASP A 157 -10.94 -10.08 19.34
N ALA A 158 -10.61 -10.82 18.28
CA ALA A 158 -9.44 -11.68 18.19
C ALA A 158 -8.28 -11.05 17.38
N PHE A 159 -8.42 -9.80 16.93
CA PHE A 159 -7.41 -9.14 16.12
C PHE A 159 -6.32 -8.53 17.01
N SER A 160 -5.18 -9.22 17.08
CA SER A 160 -4.02 -8.82 17.88
C SER A 160 -4.39 -8.51 19.34
N PRO A 161 -4.90 -9.51 20.08
CA PRO A 161 -5.59 -9.29 21.35
C PRO A 161 -4.70 -8.72 22.46
N SER A 162 -3.39 -9.01 22.42
CA SER A 162 -2.44 -8.66 23.49
C SER A 162 -1.52 -7.49 23.16
N SER A 163 -1.68 -6.86 21.99
CA SER A 163 -0.79 -5.80 21.54
C SER A 163 -1.21 -4.42 22.00
N LYS A 164 -0.21 -3.59 22.33
CA LYS A 164 -0.32 -2.13 22.26
C LYS A 164 -0.34 -1.72 20.79
N LYS A 165 -1.27 -0.85 20.40
CA LYS A 165 -1.51 -0.49 18.99
C LYS A 165 -1.21 0.98 18.76
N ALA A 166 -0.29 1.26 17.85
CA ALA A 166 -0.08 2.59 17.29
C ALA A 166 -0.71 2.67 15.90
N HIS A 167 -1.28 3.83 15.55
CA HIS A 167 -1.91 4.03 14.26
C HIS A 167 -1.61 5.44 13.74
N ILE A 168 -0.88 5.46 12.62
CA ILE A 168 -0.48 6.67 11.90
C ILE A 168 -1.35 6.76 10.65
N ASP A 169 -2.20 7.78 10.57
CA ASP A 169 -3.05 8.07 9.40
C ASP A 169 -3.20 9.58 9.20
N ILE A 170 -3.31 10.00 7.95
CA ILE A 170 -3.55 11.40 7.56
C ILE A 170 -5.00 11.82 7.81
N ASP A 171 -5.92 10.86 7.81
CA ASP A 171 -7.36 11.04 7.96
C ASP A 171 -7.79 10.78 9.41
N PRO A 172 -8.20 11.82 10.16
CA PRO A 172 -8.68 11.66 11.54
C PRO A 172 -9.83 10.67 11.67
N SER A 173 -10.66 10.51 10.62
CA SER A 173 -11.81 9.61 10.65
C SER A 173 -11.44 8.13 10.54
N SER A 174 -10.19 7.80 10.19
CA SER A 174 -9.67 6.43 10.20
C SER A 174 -9.26 5.98 11.61
N ILE A 175 -8.87 6.91 12.49
CA ILE A 175 -8.41 6.62 13.84
C ILE A 175 -9.59 6.17 14.72
N ASN A 176 -9.41 5.07 15.46
CA ASN A 176 -10.43 4.48 16.34
C ASN A 176 -11.78 4.14 15.65
N LYS A 177 -11.80 4.05 14.32
CA LYS A 177 -13.01 3.69 13.57
C LYS A 177 -13.39 2.22 13.69
N VAL A 178 -12.40 1.33 13.57
CA VAL A 178 -12.61 -0.14 13.57
C VAL A 178 -11.94 -0.77 14.78
N ILE A 179 -10.65 -0.52 14.95
CA ILE A 179 -9.85 -0.99 16.07
C ILE A 179 -9.52 0.21 16.97
N HIS A 180 -9.71 0.05 18.27
CA HIS A 180 -9.25 1.03 19.25
C HIS A 180 -7.73 0.95 19.40
N VAL A 181 -7.06 2.09 19.39
CA VAL A 181 -5.59 2.19 19.41
C VAL A 181 -5.12 3.00 20.60
N ASP A 182 -3.98 2.60 21.17
CA ASP A 182 -3.38 3.23 22.34
C ASP A 182 -2.59 4.50 21.99
N ILE A 183 -2.01 4.53 20.78
CA ILE A 183 -1.15 5.62 20.30
C ILE A 183 -1.69 6.13 18.95
N PRO A 184 -2.72 7.01 18.95
CA PRO A 184 -3.23 7.61 17.73
C PRO A 184 -2.34 8.77 17.27
N ILE A 185 -1.83 8.72 16.04
CA ILE A 185 -1.02 9.79 15.44
C ILE A 185 -1.67 10.25 14.15
N ILE A 186 -2.21 11.47 14.15
CA ILE A 186 -2.77 12.10 12.97
C ILE A 186 -1.68 12.93 12.29
N GLY A 187 -1.30 12.55 11.08
CA GLY A 187 -0.24 13.21 10.32
C GLY A 187 0.03 12.54 8.98
N ASP A 188 0.78 13.23 8.12
CA ASP A 188 1.36 12.65 6.92
C ASP A 188 2.45 11.64 7.32
N ILE A 189 2.45 10.48 6.67
CA ILE A 189 3.30 9.35 7.08
C ILE A 189 4.78 9.69 6.95
N ALA A 190 5.21 10.38 5.88
CA ALA A 190 6.61 10.78 5.72
C ALA A 190 7.05 11.70 6.87
N HIS A 191 6.24 12.69 7.23
CA HIS A 191 6.55 13.60 8.32
C HIS A 191 6.61 12.89 9.67
N VAL A 192 5.63 12.03 9.95
CA VAL A 192 5.60 11.28 11.21
C VAL A 192 6.76 10.29 11.31
N LEU A 193 7.09 9.58 10.23
CA LEU A 193 8.22 8.64 10.22
C LEU A 193 9.57 9.37 10.37
N ASP A 194 9.74 10.55 9.78
CA ASP A 194 10.94 11.37 9.97
C ASP A 194 11.10 11.77 11.44
N ASP A 195 10.03 12.28 12.07
CA ASP A 195 10.05 12.66 13.49
C ASP A 195 10.32 11.45 14.41
N VAL A 196 9.66 10.31 14.17
CA VAL A 196 9.90 9.05 14.91
C VAL A 196 11.34 8.60 14.78
N LEU A 197 11.87 8.57 13.55
CA LEU A 197 13.22 8.11 13.25
C LEU A 197 14.27 9.02 13.89
N ASN A 198 14.12 10.34 13.77
CA ASN A 198 15.04 11.32 14.34
C ASN A 198 15.05 11.24 15.88
N MET A 199 13.87 11.14 16.50
CA MET A 199 13.75 11.01 17.94
C MET A 199 14.35 9.69 18.46
N TRP A 200 14.02 8.56 17.82
CA TRP A 200 14.57 7.25 18.19
C TRP A 200 16.09 7.19 18.01
N LYS A 201 16.63 7.79 16.94
CA LYS A 201 18.09 7.95 16.74
C LYS A 201 18.72 8.78 17.85
N ALA A 202 18.12 9.92 18.21
CA ALA A 202 18.63 10.79 19.27
C ALA A 202 18.62 10.11 20.66
N ARG A 203 17.68 9.19 20.89
CA ARG A 203 17.58 8.37 22.11
C ARG A 203 18.51 7.15 22.13
N GLY A 204 19.35 7.00 21.10
CA GLY A 204 20.40 6.00 21.04
C GLY A 204 20.04 4.72 20.29
N ARG A 205 18.99 4.74 19.45
CA ARG A 205 18.58 3.60 18.59
C ARG A 205 18.32 2.32 19.36
N LYS A 206 17.72 2.44 20.55
CA LYS A 206 17.53 1.30 21.45
C LYS A 206 16.37 0.43 20.97
N THR A 207 16.57 -0.88 21.10
CA THR A 207 15.53 -1.91 20.99
C THR A 207 15.86 -3.03 21.97
N ASN A 208 14.88 -3.87 22.31
CA ASN A 208 15.13 -5.09 23.07
C ASN A 208 15.67 -6.21 22.15
N SER A 209 16.91 -6.06 21.68
CA SER A 209 17.50 -6.94 20.65
C SER A 209 17.39 -8.43 20.98
N ALA A 210 17.66 -8.80 22.25
CA ALA A 210 17.57 -10.20 22.68
C ALA A 210 16.15 -10.78 22.63
N ALA A 211 15.12 -9.95 22.85
CA ALA A 211 13.74 -10.38 22.68
C ALA A 211 13.34 -10.46 21.20
N ILE A 212 13.80 -9.51 20.39
CA ILE A 212 13.57 -9.48 18.94
C ILE A 212 14.17 -10.70 18.26
N ASP A 213 15.37 -11.15 18.67
CA ASP A 213 15.99 -12.36 18.14
C ASP A 213 15.15 -13.61 18.46
N LYS A 214 14.58 -13.69 19.67
CA LYS A 214 13.63 -14.77 20.02
C LYS A 214 12.34 -14.66 19.22
N TRP A 215 11.87 -13.44 18.96
CA TRP A 215 10.68 -13.20 18.18
C TRP A 215 10.85 -13.66 16.72
N TRP A 216 12.00 -13.36 16.11
CA TRP A 216 12.37 -13.92 14.81
C TRP A 216 12.41 -15.43 14.80
N GLY A 217 12.96 -16.06 15.86
CA GLY A 217 12.94 -17.51 16.00
C GLY A 217 11.51 -18.09 15.93
N GLN A 218 10.56 -17.47 16.63
CA GLN A 218 9.14 -17.88 16.57
C GLN A 218 8.52 -17.67 15.18
N ILE A 219 8.84 -16.55 14.51
CA ILE A 219 8.34 -16.27 13.16
C ILE A 219 8.89 -17.28 12.15
N ASP A 220 10.16 -17.68 12.28
CA ASP A 220 10.79 -18.64 11.38
C ASP A 220 10.20 -20.05 11.54
N GLU A 221 9.73 -20.42 12.74
CA GLU A 221 8.92 -21.63 12.92
C GLU A 221 7.63 -21.58 12.08
N TRP A 222 6.94 -20.44 12.02
CA TRP A 222 5.74 -20.29 11.18
C TRP A 222 6.06 -20.26 9.69
N ARG A 223 7.16 -19.61 9.28
CA ARG A 223 7.64 -19.64 7.89
C ARG A 223 7.97 -21.06 7.42
N SER A 224 8.42 -21.93 8.33
CA SER A 224 8.74 -23.32 8.02
C SER A 224 7.53 -24.14 7.52
N VAL A 225 6.30 -23.67 7.79
CA VAL A 225 5.05 -24.26 7.27
C VAL A 225 4.96 -24.15 5.75
N LYS A 226 5.62 -23.16 5.14
CA LYS A 226 5.59 -22.88 3.69
C LYS A 226 4.15 -22.83 3.17
N CYS A 227 3.36 -21.92 3.74
CA CYS A 227 1.91 -21.86 3.54
C CYS A 227 1.45 -21.66 2.09
N LEU A 228 2.36 -21.22 1.20
CA LEU A 228 2.10 -21.08 -0.24
C LEU A 228 2.45 -22.33 -1.06
N ASP A 229 3.00 -23.39 -0.46
CA ASP A 229 3.33 -24.62 -1.17
C ASP A 229 2.07 -25.22 -1.83
N TYR A 230 2.22 -25.66 -3.07
CA TYR A 230 1.13 -26.24 -3.86
C TYR A 230 1.61 -27.45 -4.67
N LYS A 231 0.70 -28.38 -4.95
CA LYS A 231 1.01 -29.56 -5.76
C LYS A 231 1.04 -29.19 -7.25
N ASN A 232 2.24 -29.19 -7.83
CA ASN A 232 2.42 -28.93 -9.25
C ASN A 232 1.89 -30.10 -10.14
N SER A 233 1.75 -29.86 -11.45
CA SER A 233 1.24 -30.83 -12.42
C SER A 233 2.08 -30.82 -13.70
N LYS A 234 2.33 -32.00 -14.28
CA LYS A 234 2.97 -32.15 -15.59
C LYS A 234 2.00 -32.00 -16.77
N LYS A 235 0.68 -32.01 -16.51
CA LYS A 235 -0.36 -32.01 -17.55
C LYS A 235 -1.11 -30.68 -17.67
N THR A 236 -1.10 -29.87 -16.61
CA THR A 236 -1.88 -28.63 -16.53
C THR A 236 -1.03 -27.60 -15.83
N ILE A 237 -0.94 -26.40 -16.41
CA ILE A 237 -0.23 -25.29 -15.78
C ILE A 237 -0.99 -24.90 -14.52
N LYS A 238 -0.30 -24.87 -13.39
CA LYS A 238 -0.85 -24.30 -12.15
C LYS A 238 -0.71 -22.79 -12.21
N PRO A 239 -1.75 -22.01 -11.85
CA PRO A 239 -1.67 -20.55 -11.94
C PRO A 239 -0.55 -19.97 -11.05
N GLN A 240 -0.30 -20.58 -9.89
CA GLN A 240 0.84 -20.25 -9.03
C GLN A 240 2.17 -20.44 -9.77
N PHE A 241 2.34 -21.58 -10.44
CA PHE A 241 3.54 -21.86 -11.24
C PHE A 241 3.72 -20.87 -12.39
N ALA A 242 2.62 -20.50 -13.06
CA ALA A 242 2.64 -19.51 -14.13
C ALA A 242 3.18 -18.15 -13.64
N LEU A 243 2.77 -17.74 -12.44
CA LEU A 243 3.22 -16.50 -11.80
C LEU A 243 4.64 -16.59 -11.27
N GLU A 244 5.07 -17.73 -10.72
CA GLU A 244 6.49 -17.95 -10.36
C GLU A 244 7.40 -17.83 -11.59
N ARG A 245 6.98 -18.41 -12.73
CA ARG A 245 7.72 -18.25 -14.00
C ARG A 245 7.75 -16.80 -14.47
N LEU A 246 6.64 -16.08 -14.33
CA LEU A 246 6.57 -14.66 -14.66
C LEU A 246 7.50 -13.84 -13.77
N GLU A 247 7.50 -14.09 -12.46
CA GLU A 247 8.38 -13.46 -11.48
C GLU A 247 9.85 -13.70 -11.84
N GLU A 248 10.26 -14.96 -12.04
CA GLU A 248 11.64 -15.29 -12.41
C GLU A 248 12.13 -14.54 -13.66
N LEU A 249 11.26 -14.38 -14.66
CA LEU A 249 11.60 -13.73 -15.93
C LEU A 249 11.60 -12.19 -15.84
N THR A 250 10.94 -11.61 -14.84
CA THR A 250 10.67 -10.16 -14.81
C THR A 250 11.16 -9.44 -13.57
N ARG A 251 11.49 -10.14 -12.46
CA ARG A 251 11.87 -9.53 -11.17
C ARG A 251 13.12 -8.64 -11.19
N SER A 252 14.02 -8.83 -12.16
CA SER A 252 15.23 -8.01 -12.29
C SER A 252 14.95 -6.62 -12.87
N ARG A 253 13.73 -6.37 -13.35
CA ARG A 253 13.31 -5.10 -13.93
C ARG A 253 12.79 -4.15 -12.87
N SER A 254 13.42 -2.99 -12.73
CA SER A 254 12.92 -1.89 -11.88
C SER A 254 11.74 -1.16 -12.52
N ASP A 255 11.55 -1.27 -13.83
CA ASP A 255 10.50 -0.65 -14.61
C ASP A 255 9.32 -1.61 -14.89
N ARG A 256 9.06 -2.52 -13.95
CA ARG A 256 7.97 -3.49 -14.01
C ARG A 256 6.74 -2.99 -13.25
N PHE A 257 5.61 -2.99 -13.93
CA PHE A 257 4.31 -2.60 -13.41
C PHE A 257 3.32 -3.74 -13.59
N ILE A 258 2.68 -4.14 -12.50
CA ILE A 258 1.67 -5.19 -12.49
C ILE A 258 0.31 -4.55 -12.21
N CYS A 259 -0.59 -4.67 -13.18
CA CYS A 259 -2.01 -4.46 -13.01
C CYS A 259 -2.69 -5.81 -12.79
N THR A 260 -3.78 -5.80 -12.05
CA THR A 260 -4.59 -7.01 -11.90
C THR A 260 -6.05 -6.70 -12.05
N GLU A 261 -6.73 -7.66 -12.67
CA GLU A 261 -8.16 -7.84 -12.48
C GLU A 261 -8.48 -8.32 -11.06
N VAL A 262 -9.75 -8.64 -10.78
CA VAL A 262 -10.20 -9.07 -9.44
C VAL A 262 -10.60 -10.55 -9.44
N GLY A 263 -10.13 -11.30 -8.45
CA GLY A 263 -10.44 -12.73 -8.28
C GLY A 263 -9.28 -13.55 -7.72
N GLN A 264 -9.26 -14.86 -7.98
CA GLN A 264 -8.17 -15.73 -7.51
C GLN A 264 -6.81 -15.33 -8.09
N HIS A 265 -6.75 -14.95 -9.37
CA HIS A 265 -5.53 -14.49 -10.04
C HIS A 265 -4.95 -13.23 -9.37
N GLN A 266 -5.79 -12.32 -8.86
CA GLN A 266 -5.35 -11.15 -8.09
C GLN A 266 -4.61 -11.56 -6.82
N MET A 267 -5.15 -12.53 -6.08
CA MET A 267 -4.55 -13.01 -4.83
C MET A 267 -3.28 -13.79 -5.11
N TRP A 268 -3.25 -14.65 -6.13
CA TRP A 268 -2.02 -15.34 -6.52
C TRP A 268 -0.96 -14.36 -6.99
N ALA A 269 -1.30 -13.33 -7.77
CA ALA A 269 -0.36 -12.29 -8.17
C ALA A 269 0.24 -11.58 -6.95
N ALA A 270 -0.59 -11.22 -5.96
CA ALA A 270 -0.13 -10.61 -4.72
C ALA A 270 0.73 -11.53 -3.83
N GLN A 271 0.52 -12.85 -3.91
CA GLN A 271 1.26 -13.85 -3.13
C GLN A 271 2.59 -14.27 -3.76
N PHE A 272 2.64 -14.38 -5.10
CA PHE A 272 3.75 -14.98 -5.83
C PHE A 272 4.65 -13.97 -6.57
N LEU A 273 4.24 -12.70 -6.67
CA LEU A 273 5.07 -11.63 -7.25
C LEU A 273 5.64 -10.71 -6.18
N GLY A 274 6.94 -10.42 -6.27
CA GLY A 274 7.63 -9.51 -5.37
C GLY A 274 7.66 -8.07 -5.91
N PHE A 275 7.45 -7.08 -5.03
CA PHE A 275 7.55 -5.67 -5.40
C PHE A 275 8.68 -5.01 -4.62
N GLU A 276 9.63 -4.43 -5.34
CA GLU A 276 10.82 -3.80 -4.76
C GLU A 276 10.61 -2.31 -4.49
N GLU A 277 9.70 -1.67 -5.24
CA GLU A 277 9.43 -0.23 -5.14
C GLU A 277 7.91 0.05 -5.07
N PRO A 278 7.50 1.17 -4.45
CA PRO A 278 6.09 1.56 -4.42
C PRO A 278 5.59 1.94 -5.83
N ASN A 279 4.27 1.95 -6.02
CA ASN A 279 3.61 2.26 -7.30
C ASN A 279 3.86 1.26 -8.44
N GLN A 280 4.33 0.04 -8.14
CA GLN A 280 4.48 -1.05 -9.10
C GLN A 280 3.28 -2.02 -9.13
N TRP A 281 2.35 -1.88 -8.18
CA TRP A 281 1.19 -2.74 -7.99
C TRP A 281 -0.11 -1.93 -8.11
N MET A 282 -0.89 -2.21 -9.15
CA MET A 282 -2.16 -1.54 -9.45
C MET A 282 -3.28 -2.57 -9.39
N THR A 283 -4.15 -2.44 -8.39
CA THR A 283 -5.27 -3.39 -8.20
C THR A 283 -6.47 -2.69 -7.59
N SER A 284 -7.67 -3.18 -7.90
CA SER A 284 -8.90 -2.75 -7.22
C SER A 284 -9.08 -3.55 -5.92
N GLY A 285 -8.59 -3.00 -4.81
CA GLY A 285 -8.71 -3.62 -3.48
C GLY A 285 -10.04 -3.32 -2.79
N GLY A 286 -10.31 -2.05 -2.49
CA GLY A 286 -11.45 -1.67 -1.64
C GLY A 286 -12.82 -1.97 -2.24
N LEU A 287 -13.04 -1.64 -3.52
CA LEU A 287 -14.31 -1.91 -4.21
C LEU A 287 -14.32 -3.29 -4.90
N GLY A 288 -13.15 -3.84 -5.24
CA GLY A 288 -13.08 -5.14 -5.91
C GLY A 288 -13.70 -5.14 -7.31
N THR A 289 -13.42 -4.11 -8.11
CA THR A 289 -14.02 -3.93 -9.44
C THR A 289 -13.39 -4.85 -10.49
N MET A 290 -14.12 -5.87 -10.96
CA MET A 290 -13.75 -6.63 -12.15
C MET A 290 -13.81 -5.75 -13.42
N GLY A 291 -12.93 -6.00 -14.39
CA GLY A 291 -12.72 -5.15 -15.57
C GLY A 291 -11.80 -3.96 -15.33
N TYR A 292 -11.13 -3.90 -14.17
CA TYR A 292 -10.23 -2.79 -13.81
C TYR A 292 -8.84 -2.92 -14.44
N GLY A 293 -8.30 -4.13 -14.45
CA GLY A 293 -6.90 -4.42 -14.71
C GLY A 293 -6.43 -3.92 -16.07
N PHE A 294 -7.16 -4.24 -17.13
CA PHE A 294 -6.73 -3.88 -18.49
C PHE A 294 -6.81 -2.38 -18.80
N PRO A 295 -7.90 -1.64 -18.51
CA PRO A 295 -7.92 -0.18 -18.62
C PRO A 295 -6.85 0.50 -17.74
N ALA A 296 -6.63 -0.01 -16.53
CA ALA A 296 -5.58 0.51 -15.64
C ALA A 296 -4.18 0.32 -16.26
N ALA A 297 -3.92 -0.86 -16.83
CA ALA A 297 -2.66 -1.17 -17.50
C ALA A 297 -2.41 -0.25 -18.70
N ASN A 298 -3.44 0.06 -19.48
CA ASN A 298 -3.32 1.05 -20.55
C ASN A 298 -2.97 2.45 -20.00
N GLY A 299 -3.59 2.89 -18.91
CA GLY A 299 -3.25 4.15 -18.25
C GLY A 299 -1.80 4.18 -17.74
N VAL A 300 -1.33 3.09 -17.14
CA VAL A 300 0.07 2.94 -16.69
C VAL A 300 1.02 2.97 -17.89
N GLN A 301 0.71 2.27 -18.97
CA GLN A 301 1.54 2.25 -20.18
C GLN A 301 1.63 3.64 -20.83
N VAL A 302 0.57 4.45 -20.78
CA VAL A 302 0.61 5.86 -21.21
C VAL A 302 1.54 6.68 -20.31
N ALA A 303 1.50 6.48 -19.00
CA ALA A 303 2.37 7.18 -18.05
C ALA A 303 3.84 6.71 -18.13
N HIS A 304 4.07 5.46 -18.54
CA HIS A 304 5.37 4.80 -18.60
C HIS A 304 5.59 4.08 -19.95
N PRO A 305 5.79 4.82 -21.06
CA PRO A 305 5.76 4.25 -22.42
C PRO A 305 6.76 3.12 -22.69
N GLU A 306 7.93 3.18 -22.06
CA GLU A 306 9.03 2.21 -22.28
C GLU A 306 9.06 1.08 -21.25
N SER A 307 8.19 1.13 -20.24
CA SER A 307 8.19 0.19 -19.13
C SER A 307 7.46 -1.10 -19.47
N LEU A 308 7.76 -2.16 -18.71
CA LEU A 308 7.05 -3.42 -18.80
C LEU A 308 5.76 -3.35 -17.97
N VAL A 309 4.62 -3.21 -18.66
CA VAL A 309 3.30 -3.21 -18.02
C VAL A 309 2.58 -4.51 -18.32
N ILE A 310 2.22 -5.26 -17.27
CA ILE A 310 1.54 -6.55 -17.37
C ILE A 310 0.22 -6.47 -16.60
N ASP A 311 -0.87 -6.78 -17.28
CA ASP A 311 -2.17 -7.06 -16.68
C ASP A 311 -2.31 -8.57 -16.43
N ILE A 312 -2.47 -8.97 -15.17
CA ILE A 312 -2.76 -10.36 -14.80
C ILE A 312 -4.26 -10.49 -14.63
N ALA A 313 -4.87 -11.25 -15.53
CA ALA A 313 -6.30 -11.21 -15.73
C ALA A 313 -6.95 -12.59 -15.56
N GLY A 314 -8.12 -12.61 -14.96
CA GLY A 314 -9.05 -13.74 -15.08
C GLY A 314 -9.88 -13.59 -16.34
N ASP A 315 -10.24 -14.71 -16.96
CA ASP A 315 -11.10 -14.79 -18.15
C ASP A 315 -12.43 -14.02 -18.00
N ALA A 316 -13.12 -14.16 -16.87
CA ALA A 316 -14.37 -13.45 -16.63
C ALA A 316 -14.16 -11.93 -16.49
N SER A 317 -13.07 -11.52 -15.83
CA SER A 317 -12.80 -10.10 -15.54
C SER A 317 -12.33 -9.35 -16.78
N ILE A 318 -11.41 -9.93 -17.58
CA ILE A 318 -10.92 -9.29 -18.81
C ILE A 318 -12.05 -9.08 -19.81
N LEU A 319 -13.01 -10.01 -19.89
CA LEU A 319 -14.15 -9.90 -20.79
C LEU A 319 -15.08 -8.72 -20.47
N MET A 320 -15.06 -8.19 -19.24
CA MET A 320 -15.88 -7.02 -18.89
C MET A 320 -15.45 -5.76 -19.63
N ASN A 321 -14.15 -5.59 -19.90
CA ASN A 321 -13.59 -4.42 -20.58
C ASN A 321 -12.65 -4.79 -21.75
N ILE A 322 -12.89 -5.93 -22.40
CA ILE A 322 -12.08 -6.42 -23.52
C ILE A 322 -12.07 -5.45 -24.71
N GLN A 323 -13.08 -4.58 -24.83
CA GLN A 323 -13.15 -3.54 -25.87
C GLN A 323 -11.98 -2.55 -25.81
N GLU A 324 -11.30 -2.42 -24.67
CA GLU A 324 -10.11 -1.57 -24.54
C GLU A 324 -8.90 -2.08 -25.34
N LEU A 325 -9.01 -3.25 -25.99
CA LEU A 325 -8.06 -3.69 -27.00
C LEU A 325 -7.99 -2.68 -28.15
N SER A 326 -9.14 -2.11 -28.52
CA SER A 326 -9.21 -1.05 -29.52
C SER A 326 -8.42 0.18 -29.08
N THR A 327 -8.54 0.58 -27.81
CA THR A 327 -7.77 1.69 -27.23
C THR A 327 -6.27 1.39 -27.25
N ALA A 328 -5.85 0.21 -26.78
CA ALA A 328 -4.44 -0.18 -26.77
C ALA A 328 -3.83 -0.14 -28.18
N VAL A 329 -4.54 -0.65 -29.19
CA VAL A 329 -4.07 -0.61 -30.59
C VAL A 329 -4.04 0.83 -31.13
N GLN A 330 -5.10 1.60 -30.91
CA GLN A 330 -5.20 2.98 -31.41
C GLN A 330 -4.08 3.88 -30.87
N TYR A 331 -3.74 3.72 -29.60
CA TYR A 331 -2.66 4.47 -28.93
C TYR A 331 -1.30 3.77 -28.99
N ARG A 332 -1.20 2.61 -29.67
CA ARG A 332 0.02 1.81 -29.80
C ARG A 332 0.66 1.46 -28.45
N LEU A 333 -0.17 1.16 -27.48
CA LEU A 333 0.23 0.78 -26.13
C LEU A 333 0.77 -0.64 -26.13
N ASN A 334 1.94 -0.83 -25.51
CA ASN A 334 2.65 -2.11 -25.49
C ASN A 334 2.26 -3.01 -24.29
N THR A 335 1.07 -2.81 -23.73
CA THR A 335 0.53 -3.55 -22.58
C THR A 335 0.55 -5.06 -22.83
N LYS A 336 1.01 -5.84 -21.84
CA LYS A 336 0.98 -7.31 -21.88
C LYS A 336 -0.20 -7.82 -21.07
N ILE A 337 -0.98 -8.75 -21.63
CA ILE A 337 -2.09 -9.39 -20.92
C ILE A 337 -1.69 -10.83 -20.62
N PHE A 338 -1.78 -11.23 -19.37
CA PHE A 338 -1.46 -12.57 -18.86
C PHE A 338 -2.75 -13.20 -18.30
N ILE A 339 -3.38 -14.05 -19.12
CA ILE A 339 -4.65 -14.75 -18.83
C ILE A 339 -4.35 -16.21 -18.47
#